data_AF-A0A8J1JXS7-F1
#
_entry.id   AF-A0A8J1JXS7-F1
#
_cell.length_a   1.000
_cell.length_b   1.000
_cell.length_c   1.000
_cell.angle_alpha   90.00
_cell.angle_beta   90.00
_cell.angle_gamma   90.00
#
_symmetry.space_group_name_H-M   'P 1'
#
loop_
_entity.id
_entity.type
_entity.pdbx_description
1 polymer ?
#
loop_
_entity_poly.entity_id
_entity_poly.type
_entity_poly.pdbx_seq_one_letter_code
_entity_poly.pdbx_strand_id
1 'polypeptide(L)'
;MMGLTFINALVFGVQGNTLRYLGKDTPLNQFLAGAAAGSIQCVICCPMELAKTRMQLQGTGEYKSRSKTYKNSLDCMVKIYRKEGVRGINRGMVTTFLRETPSFGFYFLTYDYLTRYLGCEINDTFIIPKLLFAGGMSGIVSWLSTYPIDVIKSRLQADGIGGVNNYNGIMDCVRKSYKEEGWRVFSRGLTSTLLRAFPVNAATFATVTLFLMYMRGENDISECDAGPAIQQPTSM
;
A
#
# COMPACT_ATOMS: atom_id res chain seq x y z
N MET A 1 -16.84 0.23 6.41
CA MET A 1 -15.53 0.65 5.86
C MET A 1 -15.56 0.39 4.37
N MET A 2 -15.19 1.34 3.51
CA MET A 2 -14.97 0.99 2.09
C MET A 2 -13.93 -0.14 2.05
N GLY A 3 -14.29 -1.23 1.38
CA GLY A 3 -13.39 -2.36 1.21
C GLY A 3 -12.18 -1.96 0.37
N LEU A 4 -11.05 -2.64 0.60
CA LEU A 4 -9.85 -2.53 -0.22
C LEU A 4 -10.18 -2.68 -1.72
N THR A 5 -11.19 -3.50 -2.03
CA THR A 5 -11.75 -3.72 -3.36
C THR A 5 -12.29 -2.46 -4.02
N PHE A 6 -13.00 -1.60 -3.29
CA PHE A 6 -13.54 -0.36 -3.84
C PHE A 6 -12.44 0.65 -4.16
N ILE A 7 -11.45 0.74 -3.27
CA ILE A 7 -10.28 1.60 -3.46
C ILE A 7 -9.50 1.15 -4.69
N ASN A 8 -9.23 -0.15 -4.80
CA ASN A 8 -8.52 -0.71 -5.96
C ASN A 8 -9.33 -0.52 -7.25
N ALA A 9 -10.65 -0.72 -7.23
CA ALA A 9 -11.50 -0.48 -8.40
C ALA A 9 -11.45 0.99 -8.87
N LEU A 10 -11.42 1.94 -7.92
CA LEU A 10 -11.32 3.36 -8.22
C LEU A 10 -9.95 3.70 -8.84
N VAL A 11 -8.88 3.13 -8.30
CA VAL A 11 -7.51 3.27 -8.84
C VAL A 11 -7.42 2.70 -10.24
N PHE A 12 -7.84 1.45 -10.46
CA PHE A 12 -7.81 0.82 -11.78
C PHE A 12 -8.70 1.54 -12.79
N GLY A 13 -9.86 2.05 -12.36
CA GLY A 13 -10.74 2.86 -13.19
C GLY A 13 -10.09 4.18 -13.64
N VAL A 14 -9.49 4.93 -12.70
CA VAL A 14 -8.83 6.21 -13.02
C VAL A 14 -7.56 5.98 -13.84
N GLN A 15 -6.75 4.98 -13.48
CA GLN A 15 -5.54 4.63 -14.19
C GLN A 15 -5.87 4.20 -15.63
N GLY A 16 -6.85 3.31 -15.82
CA GLY A 16 -7.29 2.86 -17.14
C GLY A 16 -7.83 3.99 -18.01
N ASN A 17 -8.61 4.91 -17.42
CA ASN A 17 -9.15 6.06 -18.17
C ASN A 17 -8.07 7.09 -18.52
N THR A 18 -7.08 7.28 -17.65
CA THR A 18 -5.95 8.20 -17.88
C THR A 18 -4.99 7.63 -18.93
N LEU A 19 -4.74 6.32 -18.92
CA LEU A 19 -3.94 5.64 -19.95
C LEU A 19 -4.62 5.73 -21.33
N ARG A 20 -5.95 5.56 -21.37
CA ARG A 20 -6.76 5.73 -22.59
C ARG A 20 -6.67 7.14 -23.17
N TYR A 21 -6.54 8.15 -22.31
CA TYR A 21 -6.41 9.55 -22.72
C TYR A 21 -4.99 9.90 -23.20
N LEU A 22 -3.95 9.27 -22.62
CA LEU A 22 -2.56 9.51 -22.99
C LEU A 22 -2.11 8.72 -24.23
N GLY A 23 -2.81 7.65 -24.62
CA GLY A 23 -2.70 6.98 -25.93
C GLY A 23 -1.33 6.36 -26.28
N LYS A 24 -0.35 6.41 -25.37
CA LYS A 24 1.01 5.85 -25.54
C LYS A 24 1.46 5.17 -24.26
N ASP A 25 1.81 3.89 -24.34
CA ASP A 25 2.34 3.08 -23.24
C ASP A 25 3.84 3.37 -23.00
N THR A 26 4.17 4.59 -22.58
CA THR A 26 5.51 4.92 -22.10
C THR A 26 5.59 4.82 -20.57
N PRO A 27 6.76 4.50 -19.99
CA PRO A 27 6.94 4.41 -18.54
C PRO A 27 6.62 5.73 -17.82
N LEU A 28 6.85 6.87 -18.47
CA LEU A 28 6.46 8.19 -17.96
C LEU A 28 4.93 8.39 -17.96
N ASN A 29 4.23 7.93 -18.99
CA ASN A 29 2.77 8.01 -19.05
C ASN A 29 2.11 7.06 -18.04
N GLN A 30 2.69 5.90 -17.79
CA GLN A 30 2.26 4.99 -16.72
C GLN A 30 2.49 5.60 -15.33
N PHE A 31 3.63 6.25 -15.11
CA PHE A 31 3.90 7.00 -13.88
C PHE A 31 2.91 8.14 -13.69
N LEU A 32 2.64 8.94 -14.72
CA LEU A 32 1.70 10.06 -14.66
C LEU A 32 0.25 9.58 -14.46
N ALA A 33 -0.17 8.51 -15.15
CA ALA A 33 -1.48 7.91 -14.97
C ALA A 33 -1.64 7.30 -13.57
N GLY A 34 -0.60 6.64 -13.06
CA GLY A 34 -0.55 6.12 -11.70
C GLY A 34 -0.53 7.23 -10.65
N ALA A 35 0.20 8.33 -10.90
CA ALA A 35 0.23 9.50 -10.02
C ALA A 35 -1.13 10.20 -9.99
N ALA A 36 -1.80 10.37 -11.12
CA ALA A 36 -3.15 10.94 -11.20
C ALA A 36 -4.17 10.05 -10.48
N ALA A 37 -4.12 8.74 -10.69
CA ALA A 37 -4.96 7.76 -9.99
C ALA A 37 -4.70 7.78 -8.48
N GLY A 38 -3.44 7.76 -8.06
CA GLY A 38 -3.02 7.84 -6.66
C GLY A 38 -3.40 9.18 -6.00
N SER A 39 -3.43 10.27 -6.76
CA SER A 39 -3.85 11.59 -6.26
C SER A 39 -5.33 11.62 -5.94
N ILE A 40 -6.17 11.14 -6.87
CA ILE A 40 -7.61 11.03 -6.69
C ILE A 40 -7.93 10.04 -5.56
N GLN A 41 -7.22 8.91 -5.52
CA GLN A 41 -7.30 7.95 -4.44
C GLN A 41 -6.93 8.56 -3.08
N CYS A 42 -5.86 9.36 -3.00
CA CYS A 42 -5.42 10.01 -1.76
C CYS A 42 -6.50 10.92 -1.19
N VAL A 43 -7.20 11.69 -2.01
CA VAL A 43 -8.29 12.58 -1.54
C VAL A 43 -9.42 11.78 -0.87
N ILE A 44 -9.71 10.58 -1.37
CA ILE A 44 -10.77 9.71 -0.81
C ILE A 44 -10.24 8.86 0.36
N CYS A 45 -8.99 8.40 0.30
CA CYS A 45 -8.43 7.48 1.28
C CYS A 45 -7.88 8.19 2.51
N CYS A 46 -7.25 9.37 2.38
CA CYS A 46 -6.74 10.13 3.52
C CYS A 46 -7.80 10.36 4.62
N PRO A 47 -9.03 10.84 4.35
CA PRO A 47 -10.05 10.99 5.39
C PRO A 47 -10.38 9.67 6.09
N MET A 48 -10.39 8.56 5.34
CA MET A 48 -10.68 7.24 5.89
C MET A 48 -9.52 6.69 6.73
N GLU A 49 -8.28 6.84 6.27
CA GLU A 49 -7.08 6.49 7.04
C GLU A 49 -7.03 7.29 8.33
N LEU A 50 -7.27 8.60 8.26
CA LEU A 50 -7.35 9.47 9.44
C LEU A 50 -8.41 8.96 10.44
N ALA A 51 -9.63 8.67 9.95
CA ALA A 51 -10.71 8.15 10.79
C ALA A 51 -10.36 6.78 11.41
N LYS A 52 -9.72 5.89 10.64
CA LYS A 52 -9.26 4.58 11.14
C LYS A 52 -8.20 4.75 12.22
N THR A 53 -7.17 5.55 11.97
CA THR A 53 -6.08 5.81 12.92
C THR A 53 -6.63 6.40 14.21
N ARG A 54 -7.49 7.42 14.15
CA ARG A 54 -8.11 8.02 15.35
C ARG A 54 -9.02 7.04 16.10
N MET A 55 -9.76 6.18 15.40
CA MET A 55 -10.57 5.14 16.04
C MET A 55 -9.73 4.04 16.70
N GLN A 56 -8.65 3.61 16.06
CA GLN A 56 -7.76 2.56 16.60
C GLN A 56 -6.97 3.06 17.81
N LEU A 57 -6.62 4.34 17.83
CA LEU A 57 -5.96 4.98 18.96
C LEU A 57 -6.93 5.32 20.10
N GLN A 58 -8.24 5.40 19.85
CA GLN A 58 -9.23 5.65 20.88
C GLN A 58 -9.29 4.48 21.86
N GLY A 59 -8.87 4.71 23.11
CA GLY A 59 -8.88 3.71 24.17
C GLY A 59 -7.53 3.02 24.43
N THR A 60 -6.48 3.42 23.72
CA THR A 60 -5.11 2.91 23.91
C THR A 60 -4.21 3.99 24.54
N GLY A 61 -3.39 3.61 25.53
CA GLY A 61 -2.38 4.51 26.12
C GLY A 61 -2.94 5.71 26.88
N GLU A 62 -2.32 6.88 26.70
CA GLU A 62 -2.70 8.17 27.33
C GLU A 62 -4.06 8.71 26.85
N TYR A 63 -4.59 8.18 25.73
CA TYR A 63 -5.87 8.58 25.14
C TYR A 63 -7.06 7.75 25.65
N LYS A 64 -6.93 7.16 26.83
CA LYS A 64 -7.95 6.34 27.49
C LYS A 64 -9.09 7.21 28.01
N SER A 65 -9.95 7.68 27.10
CA SER A 65 -11.17 8.39 27.49
C SER A 65 -12.15 7.43 28.16
N ARG A 66 -12.70 7.84 29.32
CA ARG A 66 -13.73 7.10 30.08
C ARG A 66 -15.00 6.81 29.28
N SER A 67 -15.21 7.50 28.15
CA SER A 67 -16.30 7.22 27.21
C SER A 67 -15.75 7.10 25.78
N LYS A 68 -16.37 6.24 24.97
CA LYS A 68 -16.04 6.12 23.54
C LYS A 68 -16.35 7.45 22.84
N THR A 69 -15.32 8.26 22.56
CA THR A 69 -15.47 9.58 21.92
C THR A 69 -16.06 9.49 20.51
N TYR A 70 -15.69 8.45 19.75
CA TYR A 70 -16.23 8.13 18.44
C TYR A 70 -17.03 6.82 18.52
N LYS A 71 -18.28 6.84 18.05
CA LYS A 71 -19.12 5.64 17.95
C LYS A 71 -18.84 4.86 16.68
N ASN A 72 -18.61 5.57 15.57
CA ASN A 72 -18.42 5.05 14.21
C ASN A 72 -17.40 5.91 13.44
N SER A 73 -16.83 5.38 12.35
CA SER A 73 -15.87 6.12 11.51
C SER A 73 -16.48 7.41 10.91
N LEU A 74 -17.76 7.38 10.55
CA LEU A 74 -18.47 8.56 10.06
C LEU A 74 -18.69 9.61 11.15
N ASP A 75 -19.02 9.19 12.37
CA ASP A 75 -19.13 10.09 13.53
C ASP A 75 -17.78 10.74 13.86
N CYS A 76 -16.69 9.98 13.72
CA CYS A 76 -15.33 10.50 13.82
C CYS A 76 -15.08 11.60 12.77
N MET A 77 -15.35 11.32 11.49
CA MET A 77 -15.16 12.30 10.41
C MET A 77 -16.00 13.57 10.59
N VAL A 78 -17.28 13.44 10.96
CA VAL A 78 -18.16 14.59 11.18
C VAL A 78 -17.67 15.44 12.36
N LYS A 79 -17.20 14.82 13.45
CA LYS A 79 -16.63 15.53 14.59
C LYS A 79 -15.31 16.23 14.25
N ILE A 80 -14.46 15.61 13.44
CA ILE A 80 -13.22 16.22 12.94
C ILE A 80 -13.57 17.44 12.09
N TYR A 81 -14.51 17.29 11.15
CA TYR A 81 -14.95 18.39 10.31
C TYR A 81 -15.49 19.57 11.12
N ARG A 82 -16.34 19.30 12.13
CA ARG A 82 -16.90 20.35 12.99
C ARG A 82 -15.86 21.04 13.88
N LYS A 83 -14.78 20.36 14.28
CA LYS A 83 -13.76 20.91 15.18
C LYS A 83 -12.59 21.57 14.45
N GLU A 84 -12.09 20.94 13.39
CA GLU A 84 -10.85 21.30 12.70
C GLU A 84 -11.08 21.73 11.23
N GLY A 85 -12.31 21.64 10.74
CA GLY A 85 -12.68 21.99 9.37
C GLY A 85 -12.04 21.09 8.30
N VAL A 86 -11.99 21.59 7.07
CA VAL A 86 -11.39 20.91 5.91
C VAL A 86 -9.88 20.68 6.10
N ARG A 87 -9.20 21.59 6.82
CA ARG A 87 -7.78 21.45 7.15
C ARG A 87 -7.52 20.26 8.08
N GLY A 88 -8.43 19.97 9.02
CA GLY A 88 -8.35 18.79 9.87
C GLY A 88 -8.49 17.48 9.11
N ILE A 89 -9.41 17.43 8.13
CA ILE A 89 -9.59 16.25 7.28
C ILE A 89 -8.36 15.99 6.40
N ASN A 90 -7.74 17.05 5.90
CA ASN A 90 -6.55 16.95 5.04
C ASN A 90 -5.23 16.86 5.84
N ARG A 91 -5.26 16.76 7.17
CA ARG A 91 -4.06 16.58 7.99
C ARG A 91 -3.40 15.25 7.65
N GLY A 92 -2.16 15.33 7.21
CA GLY A 92 -1.36 14.16 6.80
C GLY A 92 -1.45 13.82 5.31
N MET A 93 -2.20 14.56 4.50
CA MET A 93 -2.27 14.33 3.05
C MET A 93 -0.93 14.62 2.36
N VAL A 94 -0.30 15.76 2.67
CA VAL A 94 1.02 16.13 2.13
C VAL A 94 2.11 15.15 2.59
N THR A 95 2.08 14.70 3.84
CA THR A 95 3.03 13.65 4.31
C THR A 95 2.80 12.32 3.65
N THR A 96 1.57 12.01 3.23
CA THR A 96 1.28 10.78 2.48
C THR A 96 1.91 10.86 1.09
N PHE A 97 1.72 11.95 0.36
CA PHE A 97 2.40 12.16 -0.93
C PHE A 97 3.93 12.12 -0.82
N LEU A 98 4.49 12.78 0.19
CA LEU A 98 5.92 12.78 0.47
C LEU A 98 6.45 11.39 0.87
N ARG A 99 5.59 10.49 1.36
CA ARG A 99 5.93 9.11 1.67
C ARG A 99 5.86 8.21 0.43
N GLU A 100 4.77 8.30 -0.33
CA GLU A 100 4.53 7.44 -1.51
C GLU A 100 5.61 7.62 -2.57
N THR A 101 5.97 8.88 -2.86
CA THR A 101 6.91 9.23 -3.93
C THR A 101 8.28 8.55 -3.78
N PRO A 102 8.99 8.68 -2.64
CA PRO A 102 10.23 7.96 -2.41
C PRO A 102 10.01 6.46 -2.22
N SER A 103 8.88 6.02 -1.64
CA SER A 103 8.59 4.59 -1.45
C SER A 103 8.62 3.85 -2.78
N PHE A 104 7.89 4.35 -3.78
CA PHE A 104 7.90 3.73 -5.11
C PHE A 104 9.26 3.82 -5.77
N GLY A 105 9.97 4.95 -5.65
CA GLY A 105 11.30 5.12 -6.21
C GLY A 105 12.30 4.08 -5.70
N PHE A 106 12.43 3.92 -4.38
CA PHE A 106 13.35 2.95 -3.79
C PHE A 106 12.91 1.51 -4.03
N TYR A 107 11.60 1.25 -4.04
CA TYR A 107 11.06 -0.08 -4.35
C TYR A 107 11.45 -0.52 -5.76
N PHE A 108 11.11 0.27 -6.79
CA PHE A 108 11.40 -0.08 -8.18
C PHE A 108 12.91 -0.10 -8.48
N LEU A 109 13.68 0.84 -7.94
CA LEU A 109 15.14 0.85 -8.11
C LEU A 109 15.79 -0.42 -7.54
N THR A 110 15.40 -0.81 -6.33
CA THR A 110 15.94 -2.03 -5.71
C THR A 110 15.45 -3.29 -6.42
N TYR A 111 14.19 -3.29 -6.87
CA TYR A 111 13.60 -4.41 -7.60
C TYR A 111 14.29 -4.63 -8.96
N ASP A 112 14.47 -3.58 -9.76
CA ASP A 112 15.17 -3.63 -11.06
C ASP A 112 16.64 -4.03 -10.88
N TYR A 113 17.32 -3.46 -9.87
CA TYR A 113 18.69 -3.85 -9.54
C TYR A 113 18.81 -5.35 -9.19
N LEU A 114 17.94 -5.85 -8.32
CA LEU A 114 17.98 -7.24 -7.87
C LEU A 114 17.57 -8.22 -8.98
N THR A 115 16.53 -7.92 -9.74
CA THR A 115 16.08 -8.80 -10.83
C THR A 115 17.13 -8.93 -11.94
N ARG A 116 17.86 -7.86 -12.25
CA ARG A 116 19.03 -7.89 -13.15
C ARG A 116 20.20 -8.67 -12.56
N TYR A 117 20.51 -8.45 -11.28
CA TYR A 117 21.60 -9.16 -10.60
C TYR A 117 21.33 -10.68 -10.49
N LEU A 118 20.08 -11.08 -10.26
CA LEU A 118 19.66 -12.49 -10.15
C LEU A 118 19.47 -13.19 -11.51
N GLY A 119 19.54 -12.44 -12.62
CA GLY A 119 19.30 -12.96 -13.97
C GLY A 119 17.92 -13.59 -14.09
N CYS A 120 16.86 -12.84 -13.77
CA CYS A 120 15.48 -13.34 -13.86
C CYS A 120 15.05 -13.44 -15.33
N GLU A 121 15.32 -14.57 -15.97
CA GLU A 121 14.85 -14.88 -17.32
C GLU A 121 13.55 -15.68 -17.30
N ILE A 122 12.66 -15.42 -18.26
CA ILE A 122 11.30 -16.01 -18.35
C ILE A 122 11.32 -17.55 -18.41
N ASN A 123 12.41 -18.13 -18.94
CA ASN A 123 12.59 -19.57 -19.11
C ASN A 123 13.27 -20.28 -17.93
N ASP A 124 13.55 -19.57 -16.84
CA ASP A 124 14.24 -20.15 -15.68
C ASP A 124 13.24 -20.82 -14.70
N THR A 125 13.47 -22.09 -14.36
CA THR A 125 12.64 -22.88 -13.42
C THR A 125 12.53 -22.19 -12.05
N PHE A 126 13.52 -21.36 -11.68
CA PHE A 126 13.56 -20.63 -10.41
C PHE A 126 13.13 -19.16 -10.50
N ILE A 127 12.48 -18.73 -11.59
CA ILE A 127 12.05 -17.34 -11.76
C ILE A 127 11.14 -16.87 -10.63
N ILE A 128 10.18 -17.69 -10.19
CA ILE A 128 9.25 -17.32 -9.13
C ILE A 128 10.01 -17.01 -7.82
N PRO A 129 10.80 -17.91 -7.23
CA PRO A 129 11.60 -17.61 -6.03
C PRO A 129 12.50 -16.37 -6.16
N LYS A 130 13.16 -16.17 -7.32
CA LYS A 130 14.05 -15.02 -7.55
C LYS A 130 13.28 -13.69 -7.55
N LEU A 131 12.15 -13.63 -8.24
CA LEU A 131 11.26 -12.46 -8.26
C LEU A 131 10.71 -12.16 -6.86
N LEU A 132 10.41 -13.20 -6.07
CA LEU A 132 9.95 -13.03 -4.69
C LEU A 132 11.03 -12.47 -3.78
N PHE A 133 12.26 -12.97 -3.90
CA PHE A 133 13.38 -12.44 -3.15
C PHE A 133 13.65 -10.97 -3.52
N ALA A 134 13.65 -10.64 -4.82
CA ALA A 134 13.79 -9.28 -5.30
C ALA A 134 12.66 -8.35 -4.79
N GLY A 135 11.41 -8.83 -4.82
CA GLY A 135 10.24 -8.10 -4.30
C GLY A 135 10.26 -7.90 -2.77
N GLY A 136 10.70 -8.91 -2.02
CA GLY A 136 10.82 -8.83 -0.56
C GLY A 136 11.91 -7.85 -0.12
N MET A 137 13.09 -7.95 -0.73
CA MET A 137 14.22 -7.07 -0.43
C MET A 137 13.96 -5.62 -0.84
N SER A 138 13.35 -5.39 -2.01
CA SER A 138 12.91 -4.05 -2.42
C SER A 138 11.87 -3.45 -1.48
N GLY A 139 10.94 -4.27 -0.97
CA GLY A 139 10.01 -3.85 0.08
C GLY A 139 10.71 -3.40 1.36
N ILE A 140 11.72 -4.15 1.83
CA ILE A 140 12.51 -3.79 3.01
C ILE A 140 13.25 -2.46 2.80
N VAL A 141 13.95 -2.30 1.67
CA VAL A 141 14.70 -1.07 1.35
C VAL A 141 13.76 0.13 1.22
N SER A 142 12.61 -0.06 0.56
CA SER A 142 11.55 0.96 0.49
C SER A 142 11.12 1.38 1.89
N TRP A 143 10.74 0.44 2.76
CA TRP A 143 10.31 0.76 4.12
C TRP A 143 11.41 1.46 4.92
N LEU A 144 12.67 1.03 4.83
CA LEU A 144 13.78 1.69 5.52
C LEU A 144 13.93 3.16 5.12
N SER A 145 13.78 3.47 3.83
CA SER A 145 13.93 4.83 3.32
C SER A 145 12.77 5.75 3.73
N THR A 146 11.54 5.23 3.81
CA THR A 146 10.34 6.04 4.04
C THR A 146 9.86 6.01 5.48
N TYR A 147 10.44 5.16 6.33
CA TYR A 147 10.01 4.99 7.72
C TYR A 147 9.98 6.31 8.52
N PRO A 148 10.97 7.22 8.41
CA PRO A 148 10.92 8.50 9.12
C PRO A 148 9.69 9.34 8.77
N ILE A 149 9.30 9.33 7.48
CA ILE A 149 8.13 10.06 6.98
C ILE A 149 6.84 9.39 7.48
N ASP A 150 6.83 8.06 7.57
CA ASP A 150 5.70 7.28 8.09
C ASP A 150 5.44 7.55 9.58
N VAL A 151 6.50 7.71 10.38
CA VAL A 151 6.39 8.13 11.79
C VAL A 151 5.78 9.52 11.91
N ILE A 152 6.22 10.48 11.08
CA ILE A 152 5.69 11.85 11.09
C ILE A 152 4.22 11.86 10.65
N LYS A 153 3.88 11.12 9.58
CA LYS A 153 2.50 10.94 9.11
C LYS A 153 1.62 10.41 10.24
N SER A 154 2.06 9.34 10.93
CA SER A 154 1.31 8.70 12.01
C SER A 154 1.09 9.63 13.20
N ARG A 155 2.10 10.42 13.59
CA ARG A 155 1.98 11.43 14.67
C ARG A 155 1.01 12.54 14.30
N LEU A 156 1.07 13.06 13.08
CA LEU A 156 0.16 14.11 12.61
C LEU A 156 -1.28 13.61 12.47
N GLN A 157 -1.49 12.36 12.06
CA GLN A 157 -2.83 11.76 12.00
C GLN A 157 -3.40 11.45 13.41
N ALA A 158 -2.52 11.12 14.35
CA ALA A 158 -2.86 10.94 15.77
C ALA A 158 -3.11 12.27 16.49
N ASP A 159 -2.55 13.39 16.00
CA ASP A 159 -2.76 14.72 16.58
C ASP A 159 -4.24 15.12 16.53
N GLY A 160 -4.72 15.85 17.54
CA GLY A 160 -6.13 16.25 17.68
C GLY A 160 -7.03 15.21 18.35
N ILE A 161 -6.53 14.01 18.67
CA ILE A 161 -7.22 13.07 19.57
C ILE A 161 -7.28 13.68 20.97
N GLY A 162 -8.48 13.84 21.53
CA GLY A 162 -8.68 14.54 22.81
C GLY A 162 -8.97 16.04 22.68
N GLY A 163 -8.96 16.59 21.46
CA GLY A 163 -9.33 17.98 21.20
C GLY A 163 -8.20 19.00 21.36
N VAL A 164 -6.97 18.54 21.62
CA VAL A 164 -5.78 19.39 21.66
C VAL A 164 -4.92 19.09 20.43
N ASN A 165 -4.54 20.13 19.71
CA ASN A 165 -3.63 20.06 18.57
C ASN A 165 -2.22 20.40 19.05
N ASN A 166 -1.36 19.40 19.13
CA ASN A 166 0.02 19.56 19.57
C ASN A 166 0.95 20.00 18.43
N TYR A 167 0.54 19.82 17.16
CA TYR A 167 1.37 20.14 15.99
C TYR A 167 0.70 21.11 15.02
N ASN A 168 1.42 22.18 14.68
CA ASN A 168 0.99 23.17 13.67
C ASN A 168 1.33 22.76 12.23
N GLY A 169 2.14 21.72 12.05
CA GLY A 169 2.52 21.21 10.74
C GLY A 169 3.64 20.17 10.80
N ILE A 170 4.11 19.76 9.62
CA ILE A 170 5.14 18.72 9.46
C ILE A 170 6.44 19.12 10.16
N MET A 171 6.92 20.34 9.90
CA MET A 171 8.18 20.82 10.46
C MET A 171 8.12 20.97 11.99
N ASP A 172 6.98 21.39 12.52
CA ASP A 172 6.75 21.49 13.97
C ASP A 172 6.73 20.09 14.62
N CYS A 173 6.09 19.12 13.97
CA CYS A 173 6.10 17.72 14.40
C CYS A 173 7.52 17.14 14.43
N VAL A 174 8.32 17.39 13.38
CA VAL A 174 9.72 16.94 13.33
C VAL A 174 10.54 17.55 14.44
N ARG A 175 10.46 18.88 14.62
CA ARG A 175 11.24 19.62 15.61
C ARG A 175 10.91 19.20 17.04
N LYS A 176 9.61 19.09 17.38
CA LYS A 176 9.16 18.65 18.70
C LYS A 176 9.54 17.20 18.97
N SER A 177 9.28 16.30 18.02
CA SER A 177 9.63 14.88 18.17
C SER A 177 11.13 14.67 18.37
N TYR A 178 11.96 15.40 17.63
CA TYR A 178 13.42 15.35 17.81
C TYR A 178 13.86 15.92 19.16
N LYS A 179 13.25 17.01 19.63
CA LYS A 179 13.59 17.63 20.92
C LYS A 179 13.18 16.77 22.11
N GLU A 180 12.04 16.10 22.05
CA GLU A 180 11.47 15.32 23.16
C GLU A 180 12.00 13.90 23.24
N GLU A 181 12.15 13.21 22.09
CA GLU A 181 12.50 11.78 22.04
C GLU A 181 13.82 11.50 21.31
N GLY A 182 14.46 12.51 20.71
CA GLY A 182 15.70 12.37 19.95
C GLY A 182 15.51 11.70 18.59
N TRP A 183 16.63 11.35 17.93
CA TRP A 183 16.62 10.80 16.57
C TRP A 183 16.03 9.37 16.47
N ARG A 184 16.09 8.58 17.56
CA ARG A 184 15.61 7.20 17.59
C ARG A 184 14.09 7.09 17.40
N VAL A 185 13.37 8.19 17.60
CA VAL A 185 11.92 8.26 17.40
C VAL A 185 11.53 7.92 15.95
N PHE A 186 12.37 8.32 14.99
CA PHE A 186 12.10 8.12 13.57
C PHE A 186 12.31 6.68 13.10
N SER A 187 12.95 5.82 13.91
CA SER A 187 13.12 4.39 13.64
C SER A 187 12.29 3.50 14.58
N ARG A 188 11.53 4.10 15.51
CA ARG A 188 10.78 3.40 16.53
C ARG A 188 9.58 2.67 15.91
N GLY A 189 9.54 1.35 16.05
CA GLY A 189 8.51 0.47 15.47
C GLY A 189 8.89 -0.20 14.14
N LEU A 190 10.03 0.17 13.54
CA LEU A 190 10.48 -0.39 12.26
C LEU A 190 10.59 -1.91 12.31
N THR A 191 11.12 -2.46 13.41
CA THR A 191 11.21 -3.91 13.63
C THR A 191 9.84 -4.58 13.58
N SER A 192 8.79 -3.95 14.12
CA SER A 192 7.43 -4.49 14.06
C SER A 192 6.89 -4.49 12.63
N THR A 193 7.15 -3.42 11.87
CA THR A 193 6.76 -3.32 10.46
C THR A 193 7.45 -4.37 9.59
N LEU A 194 8.75 -4.59 9.82
CA LEU A 194 9.54 -5.61 9.11
C LEU A 194 9.12 -7.02 9.51
N LEU A 195 8.87 -7.27 10.80
CA LEU A 195 8.40 -8.57 11.27
C LEU A 195 7.01 -8.91 10.74
N ARG A 196 6.12 -7.91 10.59
CA ARG A 196 4.82 -8.08 9.93
C ARG A 196 4.94 -8.40 8.44
N ALA A 197 5.99 -7.94 7.76
CA ALA A 197 6.17 -8.18 6.33
C ALA A 197 6.37 -9.67 6.03
N PHE A 198 7.02 -10.43 6.92
CA PHE A 198 7.27 -11.87 6.73
C PHE A 198 5.99 -12.71 6.60
N PRO A 199 5.04 -12.69 7.56
CA PRO A 199 3.78 -13.42 7.46
C PRO A 199 2.93 -12.98 6.27
N VAL A 200 2.89 -11.68 5.96
CA VAL A 200 2.12 -11.14 4.84
C VAL A 200 2.66 -11.64 3.51
N ASN A 201 3.99 -11.62 3.33
CA ASN A 201 4.64 -12.14 2.14
C ASN A 201 4.44 -13.65 2.02
N ALA A 202 4.60 -14.41 3.11
CA ALA A 202 4.39 -15.85 3.12
C ALA A 202 2.94 -16.25 2.76
N ALA A 203 1.94 -15.56 3.29
CA ALA A 203 0.53 -15.80 2.96
C ALA A 203 0.20 -15.47 1.50
N THR A 204 0.80 -14.40 0.97
CA THR A 204 0.67 -14.04 -0.45
C THR A 204 1.25 -15.15 -1.33
N PHE A 205 2.41 -15.70 -0.97
CA PHE A 205 3.04 -16.80 -1.70
C PHE A 205 2.23 -18.08 -1.64
N ALA A 206 1.72 -18.46 -0.47
CA ALA A 206 0.84 -19.60 -0.34
C ALA A 206 -0.39 -19.46 -1.26
N THR A 207 -0.97 -18.26 -1.31
CA THR A 207 -2.16 -17.98 -2.13
C THR A 207 -1.85 -18.10 -3.62
N VAL A 208 -0.77 -17.46 -4.10
CA VAL A 208 -0.39 -17.50 -5.51
C VAL A 208 -0.03 -18.92 -5.95
N THR A 209 0.76 -19.65 -5.15
CA THR A 209 1.15 -21.03 -5.47
C THR A 209 -0.07 -21.94 -5.55
N LEU A 210 -0.99 -21.87 -4.57
CA LEU A 210 -2.22 -22.66 -4.59
C LEU A 210 -3.09 -22.33 -5.80
N PHE A 211 -3.22 -21.04 -6.14
CA PHE A 211 -4.00 -20.61 -7.29
C PHE A 211 -3.40 -21.08 -8.62
N LEU A 212 -2.08 -20.98 -8.79
CA LEU A 212 -1.40 -21.48 -9.99
C LEU A 212 -1.48 -23.00 -10.10
N MET A 213 -1.38 -23.73 -8.98
CA MET A 213 -1.56 -25.19 -8.96
C MET A 213 -2.99 -25.57 -9.37
N TYR A 214 -4.00 -24.82 -8.92
CA TYR A 214 -5.40 -25.04 -9.31
C TYR A 214 -5.62 -24.79 -10.81
N MET A 215 -5.18 -23.64 -11.33
CA MET A 215 -5.28 -23.29 -12.76
C MET A 215 -4.53 -24.28 -13.66
N ARG A 216 -3.37 -24.77 -13.24
CA ARG A 216 -2.59 -25.76 -13.99
C ARG A 216 -3.26 -27.13 -13.97
N GLY A 217 -3.90 -27.49 -12.86
CA GLY A 217 -4.74 -28.68 -12.75
C GLY A 217 -5.96 -28.65 -13.68
N GLU A 218 -6.53 -27.48 -13.99
CA GLU A 218 -7.58 -27.34 -15.01
C GLU A 218 -7.04 -27.48 -16.45
N ASN A 219 -5.83 -26.99 -16.73
CA ASN A 219 -5.21 -27.12 -18.06
C ASN A 219 -4.82 -28.57 -18.39
N ASP A 220 -4.32 -29.34 -17.43
CA ASP A 220 -4.00 -30.77 -17.63
C ASP A 220 -5.26 -31.62 -17.89
N ILE A 221 -6.42 -31.23 -17.33
CA ILE A 221 -7.72 -31.87 -17.61
C ILE A 221 -8.26 -31.43 -18.98
N SER A 222 -8.08 -30.16 -19.36
CA SER A 222 -8.55 -29.65 -20.66
C SER A 222 -7.75 -30.17 -21.86
N GLU A 223 -6.47 -30.53 -21.69
CA GLU A 223 -5.68 -31.22 -22.73
C GLU A 223 -6.02 -32.72 -22.83
N CYS A 224 -6.51 -33.35 -21.75
CA CYS A 224 -6.99 -34.73 -21.80
C CYS A 224 -8.35 -34.87 -22.52
N ASP A 225 -9.20 -33.83 -22.50
CA ASP A 225 -10.48 -33.80 -23.23
C ASP A 225 -10.36 -33.34 -24.71
N ALA A 226 -9.15 -32.99 -25.15
CA ALA A 226 -8.86 -32.61 -26.54
C ALA A 226 -7.89 -33.60 -27.23
N GLY A 227 -8.11 -34.91 -27.05
CA GLY A 227 -7.47 -35.98 -27.83
C GLY A 227 -8.22 -36.33 -29.13
N PRO A 228 -7.55 -36.86 -30.17
CA PRO A 228 -7.92 -36.69 -31.57
C PRO A 228 -9.15 -37.50 -32.00
N ALA A 229 -10.08 -36.85 -32.69
CA ALA A 229 -11.10 -37.54 -33.49
C ALA A 229 -10.42 -38.25 -34.66
N ILE A 230 -10.24 -39.56 -34.51
CA ILE A 230 -9.81 -40.48 -35.56
C ILE A 230 -10.88 -40.47 -36.67
N GLN A 231 -10.49 -40.05 -37.88
CA GLN A 231 -11.27 -40.31 -39.10
C GLN A 231 -10.42 -41.17 -40.04
N GLN A 232 -10.80 -42.45 -40.12
CA GLN A 232 -10.24 -43.44 -41.04
C GLN A 232 -10.51 -43.05 -42.50
N PRO A 233 -9.57 -43.23 -43.43
CA PRO A 233 -9.89 -43.28 -44.85
C PRO A 233 -10.42 -44.68 -45.22
N THR A 234 -11.52 -44.64 -45.96
CA THR A 234 -12.25 -45.73 -46.63
C THR A 234 -11.43 -46.48 -47.68
N SER A 235 -11.65 -47.80 -47.73
CA SER A 235 -11.70 -48.70 -48.92
C SER A 235 -10.53 -48.74 -49.91
N MET A 236 -9.77 -49.84 -49.92
CA MET A 236 -9.89 -51.00 -50.84
C MET A 236 -8.85 -52.06 -50.50
#